data_AF-A0A3D5UV15-F1
#
_entry.id   AF-A0A3D5UV15-F1
#
_cell.length_a   1.000
_cell.length_b   1.000
_cell.length_c   1.000
_cell.angle_alpha   90.00
_cell.angle_beta   90.00
_cell.angle_gamma   90.00
#
_symmetry.space_group_name_H-M   'P 1'
#
loop_
_entity.id
_entity.type
_entity.pdbx_description
1 polymer ?
#
loop_
_entity_poly.entity_id
_entity_poly.type
_entity_poly.pdbx_seq_one_letter_code
_entity_poly.pdbx_strand_id
1 'polypeptide(L)'
;RAVKLNLEEGKLTLSVTNPDSGSATEELSVSYSSPPLEIGFNARYLLDITGQLDGEEASFAFADSGSPTLVRDSEDAMAIYVLMPMRV
;
A
#
# COMPACT_ATOMS: atom_id res chain seq x y z
N ARG A 1 1.28 -12.21 -4.69
CA ARG A 1 0.05 -11.96 -5.49
C ARG A 1 -0.09 -10.46 -5.59
N ALA A 2 -0.58 -9.93 -6.71
CA ALA A 2 -0.73 -8.50 -6.84
C ALA A 2 -1.96 -8.02 -6.07
N VAL A 3 -1.80 -6.94 -5.31
CA VAL A 3 -2.90 -6.18 -4.71
C VAL A 3 -2.85 -4.78 -5.29
N LYS A 4 -4.02 -4.28 -5.70
CA LYS A 4 -4.19 -2.94 -6.23
C LYS A 4 -4.71 -2.04 -5.13
N LEU A 5 -4.01 -0.95 -4.89
CA LEU A 5 -4.37 0.11 -3.98
C LEU A 5 -4.97 1.24 -4.81
N ASN A 6 -6.18 1.66 -4.47
CA ASN A 6 -6.80 2.86 -5.01
C ASN A 6 -6.97 3.87 -3.87
N LEU A 7 -6.24 4.98 -3.96
CA LEU A 7 -6.20 6.05 -2.97
C LEU A 7 -7.10 7.19 -3.44
N GLU A 8 -8.04 7.57 -2.58
CA GLU A 8 -8.91 8.74 -2.72
C GLU A 8 -8.83 9.57 -1.43
N GLU A 9 -9.41 10.77 -1.42
CA GLU A 9 -9.41 11.62 -0.21
C GLU A 9 -10.03 10.87 0.98
N GLY A 10 -9.23 10.69 2.04
CA GLY A 10 -9.66 10.01 3.26
C GLY A 10 -9.81 8.48 3.18
N LYS A 11 -9.56 7.85 2.01
CA LYS A 11 -9.93 6.45 1.76
C LYS A 11 -8.90 5.69 0.93
N LEU A 12 -8.61 4.46 1.35
CA LEU A 12 -7.83 3.48 0.61
C LEU A 12 -8.71 2.26 0.33
N THR A 13 -8.86 1.91 -0.95
CA THR A 13 -9.50 0.65 -1.36
C THR A 13 -8.43 -0.34 -1.82
N LEU A 14 -8.37 -1.51 -1.18
CA LEU A 14 -7.53 -2.64 -1.55
C LEU A 14 -8.35 -3.60 -2.40
N SER A 15 -7.81 -4.04 -3.53
CA SER A 15 -8.47 -5.05 -4.38
C SER A 15 -7.51 -6.10 -4.90
N VAL A 16 -7.98 -7.34 -4.96
CA VAL A 16 -7.26 -8.49 -5.50
C VAL A 16 -8.21 -9.26 -6.41
N THR A 17 -7.74 -9.62 -7.60
CA THR A 17 -8.47 -10.49 -8.52
C THR A 17 -7.67 -11.76 -8.73
N ASN A 18 -8.28 -12.91 -8.44
CA ASN A 18 -7.72 -14.23 -8.75
C ASN A 18 -8.66 -14.96 -9.74
N PRO A 19 -8.19 -15.33 -10.94
CA PRO A 19 -9.00 -16.09 -11.90
C PRO A 19 -9.65 -17.34 -11.33
N ASP A 20 -8.97 -18.02 -10.40
CA ASP A 20 -9.44 -19.30 -9.83
C ASP A 20 -10.29 -19.14 -8.56
N SER A 21 -10.18 -18.01 -7.86
CA SER A 21 -10.76 -17.83 -6.51
C SER A 21 -11.69 -16.62 -6.40
N GLY A 22 -11.92 -15.89 -7.49
CA GLY A 22 -12.73 -14.68 -7.52
C GLY A 22 -11.96 -13.41 -7.14
N SER A 23 -12.70 -12.36 -6.81
CA SER A 23 -12.16 -11.07 -6.40
C SER A 23 -12.46 -10.76 -4.93
N ALA A 24 -11.55 -10.04 -4.28
CA ALA A 24 -11.73 -9.50 -2.93
C ALA A 24 -11.46 -8.00 -2.95
N THR A 25 -12.26 -7.24 -2.20
CA THR A 25 -12.12 -5.79 -2.04
C THR A 25 -12.32 -5.43 -0.57
N GLU A 26 -11.45 -4.57 -0.04
CA GLU A 26 -11.50 -4.06 1.33
C GLU A 26 -11.32 -2.53 1.30
N GLU A 27 -11.97 -1.81 2.21
CA GLU A 27 -11.85 -0.36 2.34
C GLU A 27 -11.31 0.04 3.71
N LEU A 28 -10.38 0.99 3.72
CA LEU A 28 -9.71 1.50 4.91
C LEU A 28 -9.80 3.03 4.94
N SER A 29 -10.07 3.59 6.11
CA SER A 29 -9.94 5.03 6.35
C SER A 29 -8.46 5.38 6.50
N VAL A 30 -7.98 6.38 5.76
CA VAL A 30 -6.57 6.80 5.77
C VAL A 30 -6.46 8.32 5.71
N SER A 31 -5.38 8.87 6.27
CA SER A 31 -5.05 10.29 6.12
C SER A 31 -4.41 10.57 4.77
N TYR A 32 -5.23 10.75 3.73
CA TYR A 32 -4.77 11.05 2.36
C TYR A 32 -5.49 12.27 1.78
N SER A 33 -4.72 13.26 1.31
CA SER A 33 -5.23 14.53 0.75
C SER A 33 -4.57 14.91 -0.58
N SER A 34 -3.96 13.96 -1.28
CA SER A 34 -3.34 14.16 -2.60
C SER A 34 -4.31 13.74 -3.72
N PRO A 35 -4.02 14.05 -5.00
CA PRO A 35 -4.84 13.59 -6.12
C PRO A 35 -4.97 12.06 -6.12
N PRO A 36 -6.11 11.49 -6.59
CA PRO A 36 -6.32 10.06 -6.59
C PRO A 36 -5.19 9.28 -7.28
N LEU A 37 -4.78 8.17 -6.69
CA LEU A 37 -3.67 7.35 -7.16
C LEU A 37 -4.05 5.87 -7.16
N GLU A 38 -3.82 5.21 -8.29
CA GLU A 38 -3.91 3.76 -8.41
C GLU A 38 -2.49 3.16 -8.54
N ILE A 39 -2.16 2.20 -7.69
CA ILE A 39 -0.83 1.57 -7.66
C ILE A 39 -0.92 0.11 -7.23
N GLY A 40 -0.14 -0.76 -7.87
CA GLY A 40 -0.11 -2.19 -7.58
C GLY A 40 1.13 -2.60 -6.81
N PHE A 41 1.00 -3.53 -5.86
CA PHE A 41 2.13 -4.13 -5.14
C PHE A 41 2.02 -5.64 -5.04
N ASN A 42 3.12 -6.30 -4.74
CA ASN A 42 3.07 -7.67 -4.25
C ASN A 42 2.53 -7.68 -2.81
N ALA A 43 1.36 -8.26 -2.60
CA ALA A 43 0.72 -8.40 -1.30
C ALA A 43 1.64 -9.06 -0.26
N ARG A 44 2.52 -9.98 -0.67
CA ARG A 44 3.45 -10.63 0.27
C ARG A 44 4.43 -9.62 0.86
N TYR A 45 4.94 -8.70 0.05
CA TYR A 45 5.90 -7.70 0.51
C TYR A 45 5.24 -6.66 1.40
N LEU A 46 3.99 -6.28 1.13
CA LEU A 46 3.22 -5.42 2.04
C LEU A 46 3.08 -6.09 3.40
N LEU A 47 2.68 -7.36 3.45
CA LEU A 47 2.56 -8.12 4.71
C LEU A 47 3.90 -8.25 5.45
N ASP A 48 4.98 -8.54 4.71
CA ASP A 48 6.32 -8.66 5.29
C ASP A 48 6.78 -7.33 5.91
N ILE A 49 6.49 -6.19 5.27
CA ILE A 49 6.83 -4.86 5.81
C ILE A 49 5.94 -4.51 6.99
N THR A 50 4.61 -4.62 6.87
CA THR A 50 3.69 -4.27 7.96
C THR A 50 3.88 -5.13 9.19
N GLY A 51 4.37 -6.37 9.05
CA GLY A 51 4.69 -7.24 10.19
C GLY A 51 6.03 -6.92 10.87
N GLN A 52 6.81 -5.98 10.34
CA GLN A 52 8.05 -5.46 10.94
C GLN A 52 7.86 -4.06 11.55
N LEU A 53 6.70 -3.43 11.34
CA LEU A 53 6.37 -2.16 11.97
C LEU A 53 5.92 -2.45 13.40
N ASP A 54 6.51 -1.75 14.35
CA ASP A 54 6.18 -1.88 15.77
C ASP A 54 5.13 -0.83 16.19
N GLY A 55 5.07 0.30 15.48
CA GLY A 55 4.12 1.38 15.75
C GLY A 55 2.68 1.12 15.29
N GLU A 56 1.74 1.91 15.84
CA GLU A 56 0.31 1.81 15.50
C GLU A 56 -0.03 2.37 14.10
N GLU A 57 0.81 3.28 13.59
CA GLU A 57 0.63 3.93 12.29
C GLU A 57 1.81 3.70 11.34
N ALA A 58 1.50 3.53 10.06
CA ALA A 58 2.47 3.37 8.98
C ALA A 58 2.30 4.50 7.95
N SER A 59 3.39 5.16 7.57
CA SER A 59 3.38 6.20 6.54
C SER A 59 3.88 5.66 5.21
N PHE A 60 3.05 5.78 4.17
CA PHE A 60 3.40 5.43 2.80
C PHE A 60 3.56 6.70 1.97
N ALA A 61 4.76 6.94 1.46
CA ALA A 61 5.04 8.06 0.58
C ALA A 61 5.08 7.59 -0.88
N PHE A 62 4.12 8.07 -1.65
CA PHE A 62 3.94 7.77 -3.07
C PHE A 62 4.42 8.94 -3.93
N ALA A 63 4.91 8.64 -5.13
CA ALA A 63 5.20 9.64 -6.16
C ALA A 63 4.23 9.51 -7.33
N ASP A 64 4.36 8.44 -8.12
CA ASP A 64 3.43 8.03 -9.17
C ASP A 64 3.30 6.50 -9.19
N SER A 65 2.43 5.97 -10.06
CA SER A 65 2.12 4.53 -10.12
C SER A 65 3.27 3.63 -10.59
N GLY A 66 4.33 4.21 -11.18
CA GLY A 66 5.52 3.48 -11.64
C GLY A 66 6.74 3.64 -10.74
N SER A 67 6.69 4.58 -9.79
CA SER A 67 7.82 4.96 -8.94
C SER A 67 7.87 4.13 -7.65
N PRO A 68 9.07 3.93 -7.07
CA PRO A 68 9.21 3.28 -5.78
C PRO A 68 8.41 4.00 -4.68
N THR A 69 7.81 3.22 -3.78
CA THR A 69 7.11 3.72 -2.59
C THR A 69 7.97 3.53 -1.36
N LEU A 70 8.06 4.58 -0.55
CA LEU A 70 8.75 4.54 0.74
C LEU A 70 7.73 4.25 1.83
N VAL A 71 8.04 3.30 2.71
CA VAL A 71 7.25 2.98 3.90
C VAL A 71 8.08 3.23 5.14
N ARG A 72 7.49 3.90 6.12
CA ARG A 72 8.11 4.23 7.40
C ARG A 72 7.19 3.89 8.54
N ASP A 73 7.80 3.47 9.65
CA ASP A 73 7.12 3.39 10.93
C ASP A 73 6.95 4.81 11.51
N SER A 74 5.84 5.03 12.22
CA SER A 74 5.63 6.24 13.02
C SER A 74 6.53 6.28 14.25
N GLU A 75 6.91 5.12 14.81
CA GLU A 75 7.71 5.03 16.04
C GLU A 75 9.22 4.86 15.78
N ASP A 76 9.61 4.35 14.61
CA ASP A 76 11.02 4.22 14.20
C ASP A 76 11.31 4.91 12.86
N ALA A 77 11.81 6.14 12.95
CA ALA A 77 12.21 6.93 11.78
C ALA A 77 13.46 6.40 11.05
N MET A 78 14.22 5.46 11.63
CA MET A 78 15.39 4.84 11.01
C MET A 78 15.01 3.61 10.17
N ALA A 79 13.85 3.01 10.42
CA ALA A 79 13.31 1.93 9.62
C ALA A 79 12.66 2.46 8.33
N ILE A 80 13.42 2.39 7.22
CA ILE A 80 12.95 2.81 5.90
C ILE A 80 12.86 1.59 4.99
N TYR A 81 11.66 1.29 4.52
CA TYR A 81 11.42 0.24 3.54
C TYR A 81 11.11 0.85 2.18
N VAL A 82 11.59 0.19 1.12
CA VAL A 82 11.33 0.58 -0.26
C VAL A 82 10.58 -0.54 -0.97
N LEU A 83 9.44 -0.20 -1.57
CA LEU A 83 8.62 -1.11 -2.36
C LEU A 83 8.60 -0.67 -3.82
N MET A 84 8.87 -1.61 -4.71
CA MET A 84 8.69 -1.39 -6.15
C MET A 84 7.24 -1.71 -6.55
N PRO A 85 6.56 -0.83 -7.29
CA PRO A 85 5.23 -1.13 -7.79
C PRO A 85 5.28 -2.21 -8.87
N MET A 86 4.14 -2.89 -9.00
CA MET A 86 3.86 -3.84 -10.06
C MET A 86 2.76 -3.26 -10.95
N ARG A 87 2.84 -3.57 -12.24
CA ARG A 87 1.73 -3.30 -13.16
C ARG A 87 0.59 -4.28 -12.82
N VAL A 88 -0.59 -3.75 -12.53
CA VAL A 88 -1.80 -4.47 -12.12
C VAL A 88 -2.98 -4.12 -13.00
#